data_AF-A0A3M1XP11-F1
#
_entry.id   AF-A0A3M1XP11-F1
#
_cell.length_a   1.000
_cell.length_b   1.000
_cell.length_c   1.000
_cell.angle_alpha   90.00
_cell.angle_beta   90.00
_cell.angle_gamma   90.00
#
_symmetry.space_group_name_H-M   'P 1'
#
loop_
_entity.id
_entity.type
_entity.pdbx_description
1 polymer ?
#
loop_
_entity_poly.entity_id
_entity_poly.type
_entity_poly.pdbx_seq_one_letter_code
_entity_poly.pdbx_strand_id
1 'polypeptide(L)' 'LPYEDSIRRCHASGIKRKNIIAMQGPFSQDLNRAIIRQFGIDCIVTKQSGKEGGFFEKLGASIETGIWFIVVNK' A
#
# COMPACT_ATOMS: atom_id res chain seq x y z
N LEU A 1 0.90 2.03 -9.55
CA LEU A 1 0.20 3.31 -9.32
C LEU A 1 1.26 4.39 -9.26
N PRO A 2 1.69 4.91 -10.43
CA PRO A 2 1.10 6.19 -10.78
C PRO A 2 0.52 6.22 -12.20
N TYR A 3 0.36 5.06 -12.83
CA TYR A 3 -0.29 4.96 -14.14
C TYR A 3 -1.71 5.54 -14.08
N GLU A 4 -2.03 6.40 -15.06
CA GLU A 4 -3.34 7.05 -15.18
C GLU A 4 -4.48 6.04 -15.16
N ASP A 5 -4.31 4.89 -15.83
CA ASP A 5 -5.28 3.80 -15.85
C ASP A 5 -5.62 3.28 -14.44
N SER A 6 -4.62 3.23 -13.55
CA SER A 6 -4.84 2.79 -12.17
C SER A 6 -5.66 3.82 -11.39
N ILE A 7 -5.39 5.11 -11.58
CA ILE A 7 -6.13 6.21 -10.95
C ILE A 7 -7.57 6.26 -11.48
N ARG A 8 -7.74 6.12 -12.80
CA ARG A 8 -9.06 6.06 -13.46
C ARG A 8 -9.92 4.93 -12.91
N ARG A 9 -9.33 3.74 -12.72
CA ARG A 9 -10.01 2.59 -12.11
C ARG A 9 -10.42 2.86 -10.66
N CYS A 10 -9.56 3.49 -9.85
CA CYS A 10 -9.93 3.90 -8.50
C CYS A 10 -11.16 4.83 -8.49
N HIS A 11 -11.19 5.82 -9.39
CA HIS A 11 -12.34 6.72 -9.52
C HIS A 11 -13.60 6.00 -9.98
N ALA A 12 -13.51 5.10 -10.96
CA ALA A 12 -14.64 4.29 -11.42
C ALA A 12 -15.20 3.38 -10.30
N SER A 13 -14.36 2.94 -9.36
CA SER A 13 -14.77 2.20 -8.15
C SER A 13 -15.28 3.08 -7.00
N GLY A 14 -15.44 4.40 -7.20
CA GLY A 14 -15.95 5.31 -6.17
C GLY A 14 -14.93 5.73 -5.11
N ILE A 15 -13.63 5.45 -5.30
CA ILE A 15 -12.58 5.87 -4.37
C ILE A 15 -12.38 7.38 -4.48
N LYS A 16 -12.62 8.09 -3.37
CA LYS A 16 -12.43 9.54 -3.27
C LYS A 16 -10.96 9.89 -3.45
N ARG A 17 -10.68 11.00 -4.16
CA ARG A 17 -9.31 11.48 -4.44
C ARG A 17 -8.44 11.58 -3.17
N LYS A 18 -9.02 12.02 -2.04
CA LYS A 18 -8.33 12.11 -0.74
C LYS A 18 -7.85 10.78 -0.15
N ASN A 19 -8.35 9.65 -0.66
CA ASN A 19 -7.97 8.29 -0.25
C ASN A 19 -7.00 7.63 -1.25
N ILE A 20 -6.43 8.38 -2.20
CA ILE A 20 -5.50 7.87 -3.21
C ILE A 20 -4.12 8.48 -2.97
N ILE A 21 -3.16 7.63 -2.64
CA ILE A 21 -1.74 7.98 -2.61
C ILE A 21 -1.10 7.37 -3.86
N ALA A 22 -0.74 8.21 -4.83
CA ALA A 22 -0.09 7.78 -6.08
C ALA A 22 1.41 8.06 -5.99
N MET A 23 2.22 7.01 -5.90
CA MET A 23 3.67 7.09 -5.69
C MET A 23 4.39 5.93 -6.38
N GLN A 24 5.61 6.17 -6.88
CA GLN A 24 6.44 5.16 -7.52
C GLN A 24 7.49 4.62 -6.54
N GLY A 25 7.43 3.32 -6.26
CA GLY A 25 8.35 2.62 -5.36
C GLY A 25 9.61 2.09 -6.04
N PRO A 26 10.41 1.26 -5.34
CA PRO A 26 10.11 0.67 -4.02
C PRO A 26 10.16 1.69 -2.87
N PHE A 27 9.51 1.37 -1.76
CA PHE A 27 9.45 2.23 -0.57
C PHE A 27 10.18 1.58 0.60
N SER A 28 10.84 2.41 1.41
CA SER A 28 11.43 1.94 2.66
C SER A 28 10.35 1.53 3.66
N GLN A 29 10.72 0.65 4.59
CA GLN A 29 9.89 0.30 5.73
C GLN A 29 9.51 1.54 6.55
N ASP A 30 10.43 2.47 6.73
CA ASP A 30 10.18 3.74 7.46
C ASP A 30 9.08 4.58 6.83
N LEU A 31 9.10 4.72 5.50
CA LEU A 31 8.06 5.44 4.78
C LEU A 31 6.70 4.74 4.90
N ASN A 32 6.68 3.41 4.77
CA ASN A 32 5.45 2.64 4.94
C ASN A 32 4.86 2.83 6.36
N ARG A 33 5.69 2.79 7.41
CA ARG A 33 5.25 3.05 8.80
C ARG A 33 4.71 4.45 8.98
N ALA A 34 5.37 5.45 8.39
CA ALA A 34 4.91 6.83 8.44
C ALA A 34 3.54 6.99 7.79
N ILE A 35 3.33 6.39 6.61
CA ILE A 35 2.03 6.40 5.92
C ILE A 35 0.95 5.71 6.75
N ILE A 36 1.24 4.54 7.33
CA ILE A 36 0.29 3.81 8.18
C ILE A 36 -0.18 4.69 9.35
N ARG A 37 0.76 5.32 10.07
CA ARG A 37 0.45 6.19 11.21
C ARG A 37 -0.27 7.47 10.79
N GLN A 38 0.18 8.13 9.72
CA GLN A 38 -0.37 9.39 9.23
C GLN A 38 -1.85 9.27 8.84
N PHE A 39 -2.24 8.13 8.25
CA PHE A 39 -3.58 7.92 7.73
C PHE A 39 -4.43 6.98 8.59
N GLY A 40 -3.91 6.48 9.72
CA GLY A 40 -4.62 5.53 10.58
C GLY A 40 -5.03 4.27 9.83
N ILE A 41 -4.10 3.65 9.10
CA ILE A 41 -4.38 2.46 8.29
C ILE A 41 -4.46 1.22 9.19
N ASP A 42 -5.55 0.47 9.12
CA ASP A 42 -5.75 -0.76 9.92
C ASP A 42 -5.30 -2.05 9.20
N CYS A 43 -5.13 -1.99 7.88
CA CYS A 43 -4.69 -3.15 7.10
C CYS A 43 -3.98 -2.78 5.81
N ILE A 44 -3.08 -3.65 5.35
CA ILE A 44 -2.49 -3.65 4.03
C ILE A 44 -2.95 -4.90 3.29
N VAL A 45 -3.53 -4.69 2.11
CA VAL A 45 -3.85 -5.77 1.16
C VAL A 45 -2.84 -5.72 0.01
N THR A 46 -2.10 -6.79 -0.21
CA THR A 46 -1.06 -6.86 -1.25
C THR A 46 -1.01 -8.22 -1.93
N LYS A 47 -0.43 -8.27 -3.13
CA LYS A 47 -0.01 -9.53 -3.76
C LYS A 47 1.38 -9.92 -3.24
N GLN A 48 1.72 -11.20 -3.33
CA GLN A 48 3.08 -11.68 -3.11
C GLN A 48 3.97 -11.31 -4.31
N SER A 49 4.44 -10.07 -4.34
CA SER A 49 5.22 -9.50 -5.44
C SER A 49 6.75 -9.62 -5.27
N GLY A 50 7.21 -10.31 -4.22
CA GLY A 50 8.65 -10.44 -3.93
C GLY A 50 9.36 -9.09 -3.71
N LYS A 51 10.68 -9.09 -3.91
CA LYS A 51 11.57 -7.93 -3.64
C LYS A 51 11.24 -6.71 -4.50
N GLU A 52 10.96 -6.88 -5.79
CA GLU A 52 10.69 -5.75 -6.69
C GLU A 52 9.42 -4.96 -6.32
N GLY A 53 8.43 -5.64 -5.73
CA GLY A 53 7.21 -4.97 -5.27
C GLY A 53 7.26 -4.41 -3.85
N GLY A 54 8.43 -4.45 -3.20
CA GLY A 54 8.63 -3.99 -1.81
C GLY A 54 7.83 -4.80 -0.79
N PHE A 55 7.69 -6.12 -1.00
CA PHE A 55 6.84 -6.96 -0.15
C PHE A 55 7.33 -7.00 1.30
N PHE A 56 8.64 -7.17 1.50
CA PHE A 56 9.23 -7.32 2.83
C PHE A 56 9.16 -6.02 3.63
N GLU A 57 9.33 -4.87 2.99
CA GLU A 57 9.25 -3.55 3.61
C GLU A 57 7.83 -3.22 4.07
N LYS A 58 6.81 -3.69 3.34
CA LYS A 58 5.40 -3.55 3.77
C LYS A 58 5.07 -4.51 4.91
N LEU A 59 5.59 -5.75 4.85
CA LEU A 59 5.40 -6.75 5.91
C LEU A 59 6.03 -6.26 7.23
N GLY A 60 7.28 -5.82 7.20
CA GLY A 60 7.99 -5.29 8.35
C GLY A 60 7.28 -4.07 8.94
N ALA A 61 6.84 -3.14 8.10
CA ALA A 61 6.05 -1.99 8.55
C ALA A 61 4.74 -2.41 9.23
N SER A 62 4.08 -3.45 8.70
CA SER A 62 2.81 -3.93 9.25
C SER A 62 2.99 -4.60 10.61
N ILE A 63 4.04 -5.42 10.77
CA ILE A 63 4.41 -6.05 12.04
C ILE A 63 4.67 -4.97 13.10
N GLU A 64 5.47 -3.95 12.78
CA GLU A 64 5.85 -2.90 13.73
C GLU A 64 4.72 -1.94 14.09
N THR A 65 3.71 -1.81 13.23
CA THR A 65 2.53 -0.97 13.48
C THR A 65 1.34 -1.76 14.02
N GLY A 66 1.43 -3.09 14.07
CA GLY A 66 0.37 -3.95 14.62
C GLY A 66 -0.88 -4.04 13.74
N ILE A 67 -0.74 -3.89 12.42
CA ILE A 67 -1.87 -3.86 11.48
C ILE A 67 -1.99 -5.19 10.70
N TRP A 68 -3.17 -5.45 10.14
CA TRP A 68 -3.40 -6.67 9.37
C TRP A 68 -2.65 -6.64 8.04
N PHE A 69 -1.89 -7.70 7.75
CA PHE A 69 -1.21 -7.86 6.47
C PHE A 69 -1.84 -9.02 5.67
N ILE A 70 -2.64 -8.67 4.67
CA ILE A 70 -3.44 -9.61 3.90
C ILE A 70 -2.78 -9.84 2.55
N VAL A 71 -2.34 -11.07 2.31
CA VAL A 71 -1.77 -11.49 1.04
C VAL A 71 -2.84 -12.14 0.19
N VAL A 72 -3.13 -11.56 -0.97
CA VAL A 72 -4.04 -12.17 -1.95
C VAL A 72 -3.24 -12.98 -2.97
N ASN A 73 -3.54 -14.26 -3.04
CA ASN A 73 -3.06 -15.15 -4.08
C ASN A 73 -4.01 -15.11 -5.28
N LYS A 74 -3.47 -15.47 -6.44
CA LYS A 74 -4.28 -15.71 -7.64
C LYS A 74 -4.66 -17.17 -7.70
#